data_AF-A0A2H3BME5-F1
#
_entry.id   AF-A0A2H3BME5-F1
#
_cell.length_a   1.000
_cell.length_b   1.000
_cell.length_c   1.000
_cell.angle_alpha   90.00
_cell.angle_beta   90.00
_cell.angle_gamma   90.00
#
_symmetry.space_group_name_H-M   'P 1'
#
loop_
_entity.id
_entity.type
_entity.pdbx_description
1 polymer ?
#
loop_
_entity_poly.entity_id
_entity_poly.type
_entity_poly.pdbx_seq_one_letter_code
_entity_poly.pdbx_strand_id
1 'polypeptide(L)'
;MASRFEYSSSHIPIIKPCCDPFTPCDFTEYEFMARTYIQSHENLVPSRHVPSLSLGFKDPLVRDWFIGDMSHLCSLTLTDFLSELRTAFLPRDWDRKIRGSILATYQSVDEPVIVWISRLHSKNTLL
;
A
#
# COMPACT_ATOMS: atom_id res chain seq x y z
N MET A 1 -4.49 11.47 -13.89
CA MET A 1 -4.75 10.98 -12.52
C MET A 1 -3.78 11.66 -11.59
N ALA A 2 -4.27 12.30 -10.53
CA ALA A 2 -3.41 12.87 -9.50
C ALA A 2 -2.82 11.74 -8.65
N SER A 3 -1.54 11.81 -8.29
CA SER A 3 -0.89 10.82 -7.42
C SER A 3 -1.59 10.78 -6.04
N ARG A 4 -2.10 9.62 -5.63
CA ARG A 4 -2.75 9.38 -4.32
C ARG A 4 -1.77 9.63 -3.18
N PHE A 5 -0.50 9.35 -3.42
CA PHE A 5 0.57 9.54 -2.47
C PHE A 5 1.46 10.71 -2.86
N GLU A 6 2.01 11.38 -1.86
CA GLU A 6 3.09 12.34 -2.02
C GLU A 6 4.26 11.93 -1.14
N TYR A 7 5.45 11.96 -1.74
CA TYR A 7 6.66 11.41 -1.16
C TYR A 7 7.90 12.23 -1.49
N SER A 8 8.77 12.37 -0.49
CA SER A 8 10.18 12.70 -0.61
C SER A 8 10.91 11.83 0.42
N SER A 9 12.12 11.37 0.14
CA SER A 9 12.83 10.38 0.96
C SER A 9 13.08 10.78 2.42
N SER A 10 13.01 12.08 2.72
CA SER A 10 13.11 12.66 4.06
C SER A 10 11.77 13.02 4.70
N HIS A 11 10.66 12.87 3.98
CA HIS A 11 9.33 13.33 4.41
C HIS A 11 8.39 12.16 4.72
N ILE A 12 7.48 12.41 5.65
CA ILE A 12 6.46 11.44 6.05
C ILE A 12 5.61 11.09 4.82
N PRO A 13 5.35 9.80 4.55
CA PRO A 13 4.46 9.35 3.49
C PRO A 13 3.05 9.95 3.65
N ILE A 14 2.58 10.70 2.65
CA ILE A 14 1.27 11.35 2.71
C ILE A 14 0.25 10.53 1.93
N ILE A 15 -0.88 10.21 2.57
CA ILE A 15 -2.08 9.67 1.91
C ILE A 15 -3.05 10.82 1.69
N LYS A 16 -3.24 11.25 0.44
CA LYS A 16 -4.12 12.38 0.09
C LYS A 16 -5.58 11.94 0.02
N PRO A 17 -6.53 12.87 0.25
CA PRO A 17 -7.94 12.65 -0.06
C PRO A 17 -8.11 12.15 -1.50
N CYS A 18 -8.77 11.01 -1.67
CA CYS A 18 -9.05 10.46 -2.99
C CYS A 18 -10.47 9.87 -3.04
N CYS A 19 -11.18 10.13 -4.13
CA CYS A 19 -12.52 9.57 -4.35
C CYS A 19 -12.48 8.13 -4.87
N ASP A 20 -11.34 7.69 -5.41
CA ASP A 20 -11.19 6.35 -5.97
C ASP A 20 -10.90 5.32 -4.85
N PRO A 21 -11.41 4.08 -4.95
CA PRO A 21 -11.08 3.03 -4.01
C PRO A 21 -9.59 2.70 -4.05
N PHE A 22 -9.03 2.23 -2.93
CA PHE A 22 -7.66 1.77 -2.89
C PHE A 22 -7.47 0.51 -3.76
N THR A 23 -6.29 0.43 -4.37
CA THR A 23 -5.83 -0.72 -5.14
C THR A 23 -4.66 -1.41 -4.43
N PRO A 24 -4.38 -2.68 -4.75
CA PRO A 24 -3.20 -3.38 -4.26
C PRO A 24 -1.89 -2.63 -4.56
N CYS A 25 -1.79 -2.02 -5.74
CA CYS A 25 -0.64 -1.19 -6.13
C CYS A 25 -0.43 -0.02 -5.16
N ASP A 26 -1.52 0.63 -4.73
CA ASP A 26 -1.45 1.75 -3.80
C ASP A 26 -0.77 1.33 -2.49
N PHE A 27 -1.05 0.11 -1.99
CA PHE A 27 -0.44 -0.39 -0.76
C PHE A 27 0.99 -0.88 -0.92
N THR A 28 1.38 -1.38 -2.10
CA THR A 28 2.78 -1.68 -2.40
C THR A 28 3.61 -0.40 -2.42
N GLU A 29 3.10 0.66 -3.05
CA GLU A 29 3.74 1.98 -3.09
C GLU A 29 3.84 2.60 -1.69
N TYR A 30 2.74 2.60 -0.94
CA TYR A 30 2.73 3.13 0.43
C TYR A 30 3.67 2.36 1.37
N GLU A 31 3.72 1.03 1.27
CA GLU A 31 4.66 0.21 2.05
C GLU A 31 6.12 0.57 1.76
N PHE A 32 6.46 0.74 0.48
CA PHE A 32 7.81 1.17 0.09
C PHE A 32 8.15 2.53 0.72
N MET A 33 7.26 3.52 0.59
CA MET A 33 7.43 4.85 1.17
C MET A 33 7.58 4.80 2.69
N ALA A 34 6.74 4.02 3.39
CA ALA A 34 6.78 3.86 4.83
C ALA A 34 8.10 3.26 5.31
N ARG A 35 8.56 2.19 4.65
CA ARG A 35 9.84 1.54 4.98
C ARG A 35 11.01 2.48 4.75
N THR A 36 11.05 3.21 3.63
CA THR A 36 12.13 4.15 3.36
C THR A 36 12.14 5.32 4.34
N TYR A 37 10.97 5.87 4.70
CA TYR A 37 10.87 6.91 5.72
C TYR A 37 11.42 6.44 7.08
N ILE A 38 11.04 5.24 7.52
CA ILE A 38 11.52 4.68 8.78
C ILE A 38 13.03 4.44 8.73
N GLN A 39 13.55 3.90 7.62
CA GLN A 39 14.98 3.66 7.43
C GLN A 39 15.80 4.96 7.38
N SER A 40 15.24 6.05 6.86
CA SER A 40 15.94 7.35 6.83
C SER A 40 15.96 8.06 8.20
N HIS A 41 15.23 7.54 9.20
CA HIS A 41 15.17 8.07 10.55
C HIS A 41 15.81 7.10 11.56
N GLU A 42 17.15 7.13 11.64
CA GLU A 42 17.98 6.19 12.42
C GLU A 42 17.57 6.05 13.91
N ASN A 43 16.96 7.08 14.49
CA ASN A 43 16.56 7.11 15.91
C ASN A 43 15.09 6.76 16.16
N LEU A 44 14.34 6.34 15.13
CA LEU A 44 12.92 6.05 15.26
C LEU A 44 12.70 4.63 15.82
N VAL A 45 12.37 4.55 17.11
CA VAL A 45 12.08 3.28 17.78
C VAL A 45 10.84 2.59 17.18
N PRO A 46 10.78 1.24 17.18
CA PRO A 46 9.66 0.50 16.57
C PRO A 46 8.26 0.91 17.05
N SER A 47 8.11 1.20 18.34
CA SER A 47 6.84 1.66 18.92
C SER A 47 6.38 3.04 18.43
N ARG A 48 7.23 3.77 17.70
CA ARG A 48 6.92 5.07 17.09
C ARG A 48 6.70 4.99 15.58
N HIS A 49 6.92 3.83 14.94
CA HIS A 49 6.76 3.69 13.49
C HIS A 49 5.34 4.06 13.03
N VAL A 50 4.32 3.38 13.56
CA VAL A 50 2.92 3.62 13.19
C VAL A 50 2.43 5.02 13.62
N PRO A 51 2.65 5.48 14.86
CA PRO A 51 2.32 6.85 15.24
C PRO A 51 2.94 7.91 14.32
N SER A 52 4.20 7.77 13.93
CA SER A 52 4.87 8.72 13.04
C SER A 52 4.26 8.73 11.64
N LEU A 53 3.90 7.56 11.10
CA LEU A 53 3.23 7.45 9.79
C LEU A 53 1.85 8.12 9.79
N SER A 54 1.11 8.05 10.90
CA SER A 54 -0.24 8.62 10.99
C SER A 54 -0.31 10.14 10.80
N LEU A 55 0.80 10.84 11.00
CA LEU A 55 0.91 12.28 10.73
C LEU A 55 0.69 12.62 9.24
N GLY A 56 0.91 11.63 8.36
CA GLY A 56 0.70 11.70 6.92
C GLY A 56 -0.72 11.34 6.45
N PHE A 57 -1.63 10.92 7.32
CA PHE A 57 -3.01 10.56 6.93
C PHE A 57 -3.85 11.82 6.71
N LYS A 58 -3.90 12.30 5.46
CA LYS A 58 -4.72 13.46 5.06
C LYS A 58 -6.08 13.03 4.49
N ASP A 59 -6.19 11.81 3.99
CA ASP A 59 -7.46 11.22 3.59
C ASP A 59 -8.39 11.05 4.82
N PRO A 60 -9.61 11.63 4.81
CA PRO A 60 -10.53 11.55 5.94
C PRO A 60 -10.92 10.11 6.31
N LEU A 61 -11.13 9.22 5.33
CA LEU A 61 -11.54 7.84 5.60
C LEU A 61 -10.42 7.07 6.30
N VAL A 62 -9.18 7.24 5.85
CA VAL A 62 -8.02 6.61 6.49
C VAL A 62 -7.82 7.16 7.90
N ARG A 63 -7.95 8.47 8.07
CA ARG A 63 -7.79 9.11 9.38
C ARG A 63 -8.86 8.65 10.37
N ASP A 64 -10.12 8.61 9.96
CA ASP A 64 -11.24 8.23 10.84
C ASP A 64 -11.16 6.75 11.23
N TRP A 65 -10.79 5.87 10.27
CA TRP A 65 -10.46 4.48 10.56
C TRP A 65 -9.32 4.35 11.58
N PHE A 66 -8.24 5.11 11.40
CA PHE A 66 -7.10 5.06 12.30
C PHE A 66 -7.43 5.57 13.70
N ILE A 67 -8.16 6.68 13.82
CA ILE A 67 -8.57 7.24 15.11
C ILE A 67 -9.49 6.27 15.86
N GLY A 68 -10.38 5.58 15.14
CA GLY A 68 -11.33 4.63 15.72
C GLY A 68 -10.67 3.48 16.48
N ASP A 69 -9.45 3.08 16.11
CA ASP A 69 -8.72 1.98 16.77
C ASP A 69 -7.23 2.31 17.01
N MET A 70 -6.94 3.59 17.28
CA MET A 70 -5.57 4.11 17.34
C MET A 70 -4.70 3.36 18.35
N SER A 71 -5.25 3.01 19.51
CA SER A 71 -4.51 2.32 20.57
C SER A 71 -4.01 0.95 20.11
N HIS A 72 -4.85 0.19 19.41
CA HIS A 72 -4.47 -1.11 18.87
C HIS A 72 -3.47 -0.93 17.74
N LEU A 73 -3.80 -0.09 16.74
CA LEU A 73 -2.97 0.11 15.55
C LEU A 73 -1.55 0.61 15.89
N CYS A 74 -1.41 1.49 16.89
CA CYS A 74 -0.10 1.98 17.34
C CYS A 74 0.74 0.94 18.10
N SER A 75 0.13 -0.15 18.57
CA SER A 75 0.84 -1.25 19.24
C SER A 75 1.39 -2.29 18.27
N LEU A 76 0.96 -2.27 17.02
CA LEU A 76 1.34 -3.22 15.98
C LEU A 76 2.78 -2.98 15.49
N THR A 77 3.39 -4.05 14.98
CA THR A 77 4.58 -3.90 14.14
C THR A 77 4.19 -3.21 12.83
N LEU A 78 5.17 -2.62 12.13
CA LEU A 78 4.90 -2.02 10.82
C LEU A 78 4.24 -3.01 9.85
N THR A 79 4.69 -4.26 9.83
CA THR A 79 4.17 -5.31 8.95
C THR A 79 2.71 -5.63 9.27
N ASP A 80 2.38 -5.79 10.56
CA ASP A 80 1.01 -6.11 10.98
C ASP A 80 0.07 -4.92 10.72
N PHE A 81 0.54 -3.69 10.98
CA PHE A 81 -0.20 -2.48 10.64
C PHE A 81 -0.52 -2.37 9.15
N LEU A 82 0.46 -2.65 8.27
CA LEU A 82 0.24 -2.63 6.82
C LEU A 82 -0.74 -3.72 6.37
N SER A 83 -0.76 -4.86 7.05
CA SER A 83 -1.74 -5.93 6.81
C SER A 83 -3.16 -5.52 7.20
N GLU A 84 -3.34 -4.88 8.36
CA GLU A 84 -4.62 -4.32 8.79
C GLU A 84 -5.10 -3.22 7.84
N LEU A 85 -4.19 -2.33 7.43
CA LEU A 85 -4.49 -1.27 6.47
C LEU A 85 -4.98 -1.85 5.13
N ARG A 86 -4.31 -2.88 4.59
CA ARG A 86 -4.78 -3.58 3.37
C ARG A 86 -6.15 -4.21 3.57
N THR A 87 -6.36 -4.86 4.71
CA THR A 87 -7.62 -5.55 5.02
C THR A 87 -8.80 -4.58 5.18
N ALA A 88 -8.55 -3.40 5.73
CA ALA A 88 -9.57 -2.37 5.93
C ALA A 88 -10.06 -1.75 4.61
N PHE A 89 -9.18 -1.59 3.62
CA PHE A 89 -9.45 -0.78 2.44
C PHE A 89 -9.50 -1.55 1.11
N LEU A 90 -8.99 -2.78 1.05
CA LEU A 90 -9.15 -3.63 -0.14
C LEU A 90 -10.45 -4.44 -0.10
N PRO A 91 -11.14 -4.63 -1.24
CA PRO A 91 -12.29 -5.52 -1.32
C PRO A 91 -11.93 -6.95 -0.89
N ARG A 92 -12.77 -7.64 -0.11
CA ARG A 92 -12.46 -8.99 0.44
C ARG A 92 -11.97 -10.04 -0.58
N ASP A 93 -12.31 -9.88 -1.85
CA ASP A 93 -11.98 -10.81 -2.94
C ASP A 93 -10.89 -10.26 -3.89
N TRP A 94 -10.15 -9.23 -3.46
CA TRP A 94 -9.12 -8.57 -4.26
C TRP A 94 -8.05 -9.55 -4.74
N ASP A 95 -7.59 -10.44 -3.86
CA ASP A 95 -6.55 -11.44 -4.13
C ASP A 95 -7.04 -12.48 -5.14
N ARG A 96 -8.28 -12.95 -4.96
CA ARG A 96 -8.95 -13.87 -5.89
C ARG A 96 -9.11 -13.24 -7.26
N LYS A 97 -9.47 -11.96 -7.34
CA LYS A 97 -9.59 -11.22 -8.61
C LYS A 97 -8.25 -11.11 -9.32
N ILE A 98 -7.16 -10.78 -8.61
CA ILE A 98 -5.82 -10.72 -9.21
C ILE A 98 -5.40 -12.10 -9.71
N ARG A 99 -5.53 -13.15 -8.89
CA ARG A 99 -5.21 -14.53 -9.27
C ARG A 99 -6.00 -14.98 -10.49
N GLY A 100 -7.31 -14.72 -10.51
CA GLY A 100 -8.16 -15.00 -11.67
C GLY A 100 -7.70 -14.25 -12.93
N SER A 101 -7.32 -12.98 -12.79
CA SER A 101 -6.76 -12.19 -13.89
C SER A 101 -5.42 -12.74 -14.38
N ILE A 102 -4.52 -13.19 -13.49
CA ILE A 102 -3.24 -13.82 -13.84
C ILE A 102 -3.50 -15.11 -14.64
N LEU A 103 -4.36 -15.99 -14.13
CA LEU A 103 -4.70 -17.27 -14.77
C LEU A 103 -5.40 -17.09 -16.12
N ALA A 104 -6.13 -15.99 -16.30
CA ALA A 104 -6.78 -15.65 -17.56
C ALA A 104 -5.84 -14.96 -18.57
N THR A 105 -4.60 -14.61 -18.20
CA THR A 105 -3.66 -14.02 -19.16
C THR A 105 -3.07 -15.07 -20.10
N TYR A 106 -2.95 -14.69 -21.36
CA TYR A 106 -2.22 -15.41 -22.40
C TYR A 106 -1.40 -14.40 -23.21
N GLN A 107 -0.35 -14.88 -23.87
CA GLN A 107 0.41 -14.10 -24.84
C GLN A 107 -0.46 -13.86 -26.08
N SER A 108 -0.62 -12.60 -26.50
CA SER A 108 -1.31 -12.32 -27.77
C SER A 108 -0.39 -12.60 -28.97
N VAL A 109 -0.98 -12.76 -30.16
CA VAL A 109 -0.25 -13.12 -31.39
C VAL A 109 0.89 -12.12 -31.71
N ASP A 110 0.69 -10.85 -31.37
CA ASP A 110 1.63 -9.77 -31.65
C ASP A 110 2.42 -9.29 -30.40
N GLU A 111 2.23 -9.92 -29.24
CA GLU A 111 2.94 -9.57 -27.99
C GLU A 111 4.21 -10.42 -27.85
N PRO A 112 5.41 -9.80 -27.73
CA PRO A 112 6.62 -10.55 -27.41
C PRO A 112 6.49 -11.28 -26.08
N VAL A 113 6.99 -12.52 -25.99
CA VAL A 113 6.94 -13.37 -24.78
C VAL A 113 7.41 -12.61 -23.53
N ILE A 114 8.49 -11.84 -23.65
CA ILE A 114 9.06 -11.09 -22.53
C ILE A 114 8.11 -10.01 -21.98
N VAL A 115 7.29 -9.39 -22.84
CA VAL A 115 6.30 -8.38 -22.44
C VAL A 115 5.17 -9.06 -21.67
N TRP A 116 4.68 -10.19 -22.17
CA TRP A 116 3.66 -10.98 -21.47
C TRP A 116 4.15 -11.46 -20.09
N ILE A 117 5.35 -12.03 -20.02
CA ILE A 117 5.99 -12.48 -18.77
C ILE A 117 6.14 -11.31 -17.79
N SER A 118 6.60 -10.14 -18.25
CA SER A 118 6.77 -8.96 -17.39
C SER A 118 5.43 -8.49 -16.81
N ARG A 119 4.36 -8.50 -17.60
CA ARG A 119 3.01 -8.17 -17.15
C ARG A 119 2.48 -9.17 -16.12
N LEU A 120 2.79 -10.46 -16.29
CA LEU A 120 2.41 -11.50 -15.33
C LEU A 120 3.15 -11.30 -14.01
N HIS A 121 4.47 -11.11 -14.03
CA HIS A 121 5.26 -10.85 -12.82
C HIS A 121 4.78 -9.59 -12.10
N SER A 122 4.52 -8.50 -12.82
CA SER A 122 4.03 -7.25 -12.23
C SER A 122 2.68 -7.41 -11.52
N LYS A 123 1.79 -8.28 -11.99
CA LYS A 123 0.54 -8.59 -11.27
C LYS A 123 0.79 -9.47 -10.05
N ASN A 124 1.74 -10.40 -10.15
CA ASN A 124 2.04 -11.33 -9.07
C ASN A 124 2.71 -10.64 -7.87
N THR A 125 3.44 -9.54 -8.08
CA THR A 125 4.01 -8.73 -6.98
C THR A 125 2.97 -8.00 -6.13
N LEU A 126 1.70 -8.02 -6.54
CA LEU A 126 0.59 -7.39 -5.80
C LEU A 126 -0.09 -8.36 -4.82
N LEU A 127 0.22 -9.66 -4.89
CA LEU A 127 -0.29 -10.72 -4.01
C LEU A 127 0.62 -10.88 -2.78
#